data_AF-K2CQ60-F1
#
_entry.id   AF-K2CQ60-F1
#
_cell.length_a   1.000
_cell.length_b   1.000
_cell.length_c   1.000
_cell.angle_alpha   90.00
_cell.angle_beta   90.00
_cell.angle_gamma   90.00
#
_symmetry.space_group_name_H-M   'P 1'
#
loop_
_entity.id
_entity.type
_entity.pdbx_description
1 polymer ?
#
loop_
_entity_poly.entity_id
_entity_poly.type
_entity_poly.pdbx_seq_one_letter_code
_entity_poly.pdbx_strand_id
1 'polypeptide(L)'
;MKIIKFIRENRFILILTAFVVINIAVNFRINVFRYNNFDFGKFDLGNMSQMLWNTMHGRFMYLTDYFGTNLPRWAMSHVDPILLLFLPLFAVYQHPLTLVVSQFVILILAAYLVYRIAYLRLGSKAASAMIGISYLLYPALGYLNAWTGFHGVTAAVPFFFGAFYVFEKMYKEKNFSKKNLIIFWVLLVITMAGKEQLPLYVVMYSLFILFFRPLKEEGKKFYQTITGKLALSMFVVATVWFVTAFFIIIPAYSQYRVMGYNKFAREIGIAGDTTRDVSKPNYFLSRYDAFGESYTDVLIGMVLDHRKAIRIFFGGDRIDNLRKTFDPVLFLPLAYPQILVIAAPDFLINYLTSADGVGTAEITNHRISMIIPVLFISSIYAIGMIADALGNFRKRRPRVIKGVQILFGVAMVISGIHTSYAFNNPVYLWIDQAIRKRVLAESDPEAVWKS
;
A
#
# COMPACT_ATOMS: atom_id res chain seq x y z
N MET A 1 -18.66 -38.80 2.75
CA MET A 1 -17.25 -38.95 2.29
C MET A 1 -16.71 -37.79 1.43
N LYS A 2 -17.43 -37.27 0.42
CA LYS A 2 -16.92 -36.20 -0.48
C LYS A 2 -16.58 -34.88 0.24
N ILE A 3 -17.40 -34.44 1.19
CA ILE A 3 -17.19 -33.20 1.96
C ILE A 3 -15.94 -33.28 2.85
N ILE A 4 -15.76 -34.38 3.59
CA ILE A 4 -14.59 -34.59 4.46
C ILE A 4 -13.29 -34.57 3.63
N LYS A 5 -13.30 -35.20 2.44
CA LYS A 5 -12.16 -35.17 1.51
C LYS A 5 -11.86 -33.74 1.03
N PHE A 6 -12.88 -33.00 0.61
CA PHE A 6 -12.75 -31.61 0.19
C PHE A 6 -12.15 -30.72 1.30
N ILE A 7 -12.67 -30.83 2.53
CA ILE A 7 -12.18 -30.09 3.70
C ILE A 7 -10.71 -30.43 3.95
N ARG A 8 -10.34 -31.72 3.93
CA ARG A 8 -8.97 -32.15 4.18
C ARG A 8 -7.98 -31.60 3.13
N GLU A 9 -8.39 -31.55 1.87
CA GLU A 9 -7.56 -31.06 0.75
C GLU A 9 -7.41 -29.53 0.71
N ASN A 10 -8.40 -28.81 1.25
CA ASN A 10 -8.49 -27.35 1.20
C ASN A 10 -8.42 -26.67 2.58
N ARG A 11 -8.14 -27.40 3.66
CA ARG A 11 -8.14 -26.87 5.04
C ARG A 11 -7.41 -25.54 5.22
N PHE A 12 -6.26 -25.37 4.59
CA PHE A 12 -5.44 -24.16 4.76
C PHE A 12 -6.07 -22.94 4.10
N ILE A 13 -6.65 -23.09 2.91
CA ILE A 13 -7.36 -21.99 2.25
C ILE A 13 -8.68 -21.70 2.99
N LEU A 14 -9.37 -22.73 3.51
CA LEU A 14 -10.58 -22.55 4.32
C LEU A 14 -10.30 -21.79 5.62
N ILE A 15 -9.18 -22.08 6.30
CA ILE A 15 -8.74 -21.32 7.49
C ILE A 15 -8.49 -19.86 7.11
N LEU A 16 -7.73 -19.59 6.04
CA LEU A 16 -7.51 -18.22 5.57
C LEU A 16 -8.84 -17.51 5.24
N THR A 17 -9.77 -18.21 4.58
CA THR A 17 -11.10 -17.69 4.27
C THR A 17 -11.89 -17.32 5.53
N ALA A 18 -11.81 -18.13 6.60
CA ALA A 18 -12.44 -17.79 7.88
C ALA A 18 -11.88 -16.46 8.45
N PHE A 19 -10.56 -16.28 8.42
CA PHE A 19 -9.92 -15.02 8.85
C PHE A 19 -10.33 -13.83 7.97
N VAL A 20 -10.44 -14.02 6.65
CA VAL A 20 -10.94 -13.00 5.71
C VAL A 20 -12.37 -12.58 6.05
N VAL A 21 -13.27 -13.53 6.27
CA VAL A 21 -14.68 -13.26 6.59
C VAL A 21 -14.80 -12.51 7.92
N ILE A 22 -14.07 -12.96 8.94
CA ILE A 22 -14.04 -12.30 10.26
C ILE A 22 -13.52 -10.86 10.13
N ASN A 23 -12.43 -10.66 9.39
CA ASN A 23 -11.88 -9.32 9.16
C ASN A 23 -12.86 -8.39 8.44
N ILE A 24 -13.56 -8.87 7.41
CA ILE A 24 -14.57 -8.07 6.69
C ILE A 24 -15.70 -7.67 7.65
N ALA A 25 -16.24 -8.62 8.42
CA ALA A 25 -17.35 -8.36 9.35
C ALA A 25 -16.96 -7.34 10.43
N VAL A 26 -15.75 -7.47 11.00
CA VAL A 26 -15.26 -6.54 12.03
C VAL A 26 -14.98 -5.16 11.45
N ASN A 27 -14.31 -5.07 10.30
CA ASN A 27 -14.07 -3.77 9.67
C ASN A 27 -15.37 -3.06 9.28
N PHE A 28 -16.37 -3.81 8.80
CA PHE A 28 -17.69 -3.23 8.53
C PHE A 28 -18.29 -2.62 9.81
N ARG A 29 -18.25 -3.35 10.94
CA ARG A 29 -18.77 -2.86 12.22
C ARG A 29 -18.00 -1.65 12.74
N ILE A 30 -16.66 -1.65 12.68
CA ILE A 30 -15.82 -0.53 13.12
C ILE A 30 -16.14 0.71 12.29
N ASN A 31 -16.14 0.62 10.96
CA ASN A 31 -16.32 1.79 10.11
C ASN A 31 -17.73 2.37 10.21
N VAL A 32 -18.77 1.55 10.42
CA VAL A 32 -20.13 2.05 10.72
C VAL A 32 -20.16 2.79 12.06
N PHE A 33 -19.53 2.23 13.10
CA PHE A 33 -19.44 2.89 14.42
C PHE A 33 -18.73 4.24 14.31
N ARG A 34 -17.57 4.29 13.66
CA ARG A 34 -16.79 5.51 13.46
C ARG A 34 -17.51 6.56 12.64
N TYR A 35 -18.24 6.15 11.60
CA TYR A 35 -19.07 7.07 10.82
C TYR A 35 -20.17 7.72 11.66
N ASN A 36 -20.88 6.91 12.46
CA ASN A 36 -21.96 7.42 13.33
C ASN A 36 -21.44 8.31 14.46
N ASN A 37 -20.17 8.20 14.83
CA ASN A 37 -19.49 9.06 15.80
C ASN A 37 -18.78 10.26 15.17
N PHE A 38 -18.94 10.50 13.87
CA PHE A 38 -18.31 11.61 13.15
C PHE A 38 -16.77 11.59 13.16
N ASP A 39 -16.15 10.40 13.24
CA ASP A 39 -14.68 10.26 13.26
C ASP A 39 -14.01 10.47 11.89
N PHE A 40 -14.79 10.48 10.80
CA PHE A 40 -14.24 10.69 9.45
C PHE A 40 -14.12 12.17 9.10
N GLY A 41 -12.92 12.60 8.72
CA GLY A 41 -12.64 13.98 8.35
C GLY A 41 -13.12 14.36 6.94
N LYS A 42 -13.42 15.66 6.77
CA LYS A 42 -13.72 16.27 5.47
C LYS A 42 -12.56 16.13 4.48
N PHE A 43 -11.32 16.40 4.91
CA PHE A 43 -10.17 16.53 4.01
C PHE A 43 -9.61 15.22 3.43
N ASP A 44 -10.20 14.08 3.81
CA ASP A 44 -9.98 12.77 3.21
C ASP A 44 -11.28 12.22 2.61
N LEU A 45 -12.06 11.45 3.38
CA LEU A 45 -13.26 10.76 2.89
C LEU A 45 -14.33 11.72 2.34
N GLY A 46 -14.47 12.90 2.95
CA GLY A 46 -15.39 13.94 2.48
C GLY A 46 -15.06 14.40 1.06
N ASN A 47 -13.79 14.73 0.80
CA ASN A 47 -13.30 15.09 -0.54
C ASN A 47 -13.54 13.97 -1.55
N MET A 48 -13.26 12.71 -1.18
CA MET A 48 -13.45 11.56 -2.07
C MET A 48 -14.91 11.37 -2.46
N SER A 49 -15.81 11.48 -1.48
CA SER A 49 -17.26 11.37 -1.70
C SER A 49 -17.79 12.52 -2.54
N GLN A 50 -17.33 13.75 -2.25
CA GLN A 50 -17.71 14.95 -2.99
C GLN A 50 -17.26 14.88 -4.46
N MET A 51 -16.06 14.37 -4.74
CA MET A 51 -15.57 14.20 -6.10
C MET A 51 -16.43 13.23 -6.92
N LEU A 52 -16.82 12.09 -6.35
CA LEU A 52 -17.69 11.14 -7.05
C LEU A 52 -19.08 11.73 -7.27
N TRP A 53 -19.66 12.39 -6.25
CA TRP A 53 -20.93 13.07 -6.38
C TRP A 53 -20.89 14.14 -7.48
N ASN A 54 -19.89 15.02 -7.46
CA ASN A 54 -19.70 16.05 -8.49
C ASN A 54 -19.50 15.44 -9.88
N THR A 55 -18.75 14.34 -9.99
CA THR A 55 -18.52 13.65 -11.27
C THR A 55 -19.81 13.12 -11.88
N MET A 56 -20.71 12.55 -11.05
CA MET A 56 -22.04 12.10 -11.51
C MET A 56 -22.92 13.26 -11.99
N HIS A 57 -22.69 14.48 -11.49
CA HIS A 57 -23.47 15.68 -11.81
C HIS A 57 -22.73 16.61 -12.80
N GLY A 58 -21.82 16.07 -13.61
CA GLY A 58 -21.16 16.80 -14.69
C GLY A 58 -19.93 17.62 -14.30
N ARG A 59 -19.55 17.65 -13.01
CA ARG A 59 -18.35 18.33 -12.49
C ARG A 59 -17.24 17.33 -12.20
N PHE A 60 -16.58 16.87 -13.25
CA PHE A 60 -15.57 15.81 -13.18
C PHE A 60 -14.45 16.11 -12.16
N MET A 61 -14.36 15.28 -11.11
CA MET A 61 -13.33 15.31 -10.05
C MET A 61 -13.20 16.66 -9.30
N TYR A 62 -14.28 17.43 -9.19
CA TYR A 62 -14.31 18.67 -8.41
C TYR A 62 -14.51 18.40 -6.91
N LEU A 63 -13.88 19.23 -6.07
CA LEU A 63 -14.04 19.23 -4.62
C LEU A 63 -13.86 20.65 -4.05
N THR A 64 -14.17 20.82 -2.77
CA THR A 64 -13.97 22.08 -2.02
C THR A 64 -12.72 22.02 -1.15
N ASP A 65 -11.75 22.90 -1.40
CA ASP A 65 -10.46 22.93 -0.70
C ASP A 65 -10.55 23.50 0.74
N TYR A 66 -9.40 23.78 1.35
CA TYR A 66 -9.29 24.34 2.71
C TYR A 66 -9.86 25.75 2.84
N PHE A 67 -9.93 26.49 1.74
CA PHE A 67 -10.31 27.90 1.69
C PHE A 67 -11.76 28.09 1.21
N GLY A 68 -12.52 27.00 1.04
CA GLY A 68 -13.90 27.04 0.54
C GLY A 68 -14.00 27.17 -0.99
N THR A 69 -12.89 27.03 -1.70
CA THR A 69 -12.86 27.16 -3.17
C THR A 69 -13.20 25.83 -3.81
N ASN A 70 -14.13 25.84 -4.78
CA ASN A 70 -14.45 24.68 -5.59
C ASN A 70 -13.48 24.57 -6.77
N LEU A 71 -12.69 23.50 -6.81
CA LEU A 71 -11.63 23.31 -7.79
C LEU A 71 -11.48 21.82 -8.14
N PRO A 72 -10.85 21.48 -9.26
CA PRO A 72 -10.56 20.08 -9.57
C PRO A 72 -9.48 19.51 -8.65
N ARG A 73 -9.53 18.20 -8.40
CA ARG A 73 -8.62 17.44 -7.51
C ARG A 73 -7.14 17.77 -7.69
N TRP A 74 -6.69 17.89 -8.93
CA TRP A 74 -5.28 18.12 -9.26
C TRP A 74 -4.77 19.53 -8.93
N ALA A 75 -5.66 20.52 -8.74
CA ALA A 75 -5.26 21.82 -8.17
C ALA A 75 -4.81 21.71 -6.70
N MET A 76 -5.20 20.64 -5.98
CA MET A 76 -4.69 20.30 -4.65
C MET A 76 -3.43 19.42 -4.70
N SER A 77 -2.73 19.39 -5.84
CA SER A 77 -1.50 18.60 -6.04
C SER A 77 -1.69 17.08 -5.93
N HIS A 78 -2.88 16.57 -6.22
CA HIS A 78 -3.18 15.14 -6.25
C HIS A 78 -3.68 14.65 -7.61
N VAL A 79 -3.15 13.51 -8.07
CA VAL A 79 -3.59 12.82 -9.28
C VAL A 79 -3.86 11.36 -8.93
N ASP A 80 -5.11 11.08 -8.54
CA ASP A 80 -5.58 9.77 -8.06
C ASP A 80 -6.86 9.30 -8.79
N PRO A 81 -6.84 9.16 -10.14
CA PRO A 81 -8.03 8.77 -10.92
C PRO A 81 -8.56 7.37 -10.61
N ILE A 82 -7.85 6.54 -9.83
CA ILE A 82 -8.36 5.25 -9.35
C ILE A 82 -9.71 5.38 -8.65
N LEU A 83 -10.03 6.55 -8.08
CA LEU A 83 -11.31 6.82 -7.44
C LEU A 83 -12.49 6.51 -8.39
N LEU A 84 -12.32 6.75 -9.69
CA LEU A 84 -13.34 6.50 -10.71
C LEU A 84 -13.67 5.01 -10.89
N LEU A 85 -12.77 4.09 -10.50
CA LEU A 85 -13.07 2.65 -10.47
C LEU A 85 -14.21 2.32 -9.50
N PHE A 86 -14.42 3.15 -8.49
CA PHE A 86 -15.46 3.00 -7.48
C PHE A 86 -16.72 3.82 -7.79
N LEU A 87 -16.71 4.63 -8.86
CA LEU A 87 -17.86 5.43 -9.28
C LEU A 87 -19.11 4.58 -9.54
N PRO A 88 -19.07 3.40 -10.21
CA PRO A 88 -20.27 2.58 -10.40
C PRO A 88 -20.87 2.08 -9.09
N LEU A 89 -20.03 1.71 -8.11
CA LEU A 89 -20.50 1.27 -6.79
C LEU A 89 -21.12 2.44 -6.01
N PHE A 90 -20.48 3.61 -6.06
CA PHE A 90 -21.00 4.82 -5.43
C PHE A 90 -22.30 5.30 -6.08
N ALA A 91 -22.47 5.14 -7.38
CA ALA A 91 -23.71 5.52 -8.09
C ALA A 91 -24.92 4.69 -7.63
N VAL A 92 -24.70 3.40 -7.30
CA VAL A 92 -25.76 2.52 -6.76
C VAL A 92 -26.15 2.95 -5.34
N TYR A 93 -25.17 3.31 -4.51
CA TYR A 93 -25.41 3.78 -3.15
C TYR A 93 -24.49 4.95 -2.80
N GLN A 94 -25.03 6.17 -2.93
CA GLN A 94 -24.31 7.44 -2.80
C GLN A 94 -24.04 7.80 -1.33
N HIS A 95 -23.29 6.95 -0.65
CA HIS A 95 -22.92 7.09 0.76
C HIS A 95 -21.40 7.02 0.92
N PRO A 96 -20.76 7.85 1.78
CA PRO A 96 -19.31 7.82 1.97
C PRO A 96 -18.75 6.45 2.35
N LEU A 97 -19.49 5.69 3.17
CA LEU A 97 -19.09 4.33 3.53
C LEU A 97 -19.04 3.36 2.35
N THR A 98 -19.70 3.63 1.21
CA THR A 98 -19.55 2.81 0.00
C THR A 98 -18.10 2.75 -0.44
N LEU A 99 -17.37 3.86 -0.37
CA LEU A 99 -15.95 3.92 -0.70
C LEU A 99 -15.11 3.15 0.31
N VAL A 100 -15.34 3.41 1.61
CA VAL A 100 -14.62 2.76 2.71
C VAL A 100 -14.77 1.23 2.65
N VAL A 101 -16.01 0.75 2.50
CA VAL A 101 -16.33 -0.68 2.38
C VAL A 101 -15.70 -1.29 1.15
N SER A 102 -15.81 -0.62 0.00
CA SER A 102 -15.21 -1.13 -1.24
C SER A 102 -13.70 -1.28 -1.10
N GLN A 103 -13.01 -0.30 -0.50
CA GLN A 103 -11.56 -0.36 -0.29
C GLN A 103 -11.15 -1.49 0.66
N PHE A 104 -11.72 -1.55 1.88
CA PHE A 104 -11.25 -2.57 2.83
C PHE A 104 -11.59 -3.98 2.35
N VAL A 105 -12.70 -4.17 1.62
CA VAL A 105 -13.05 -5.48 1.06
C VAL A 105 -11.98 -5.94 0.06
N ILE A 106 -11.63 -5.11 -0.93
CA ILE A 106 -10.59 -5.50 -1.90
C ILE A 106 -9.23 -5.68 -1.23
N LEU A 107 -8.93 -4.89 -0.19
CA LEU A 107 -7.66 -4.95 0.52
C LEU A 107 -7.53 -6.22 1.39
N ILE A 108 -8.60 -6.64 2.06
CA ILE A 108 -8.65 -7.91 2.80
C ILE A 108 -8.62 -9.10 1.83
N LEU A 109 -9.34 -9.02 0.70
CA LEU A 109 -9.32 -10.07 -0.34
C LEU A 109 -7.93 -10.24 -0.96
N ALA A 110 -7.06 -9.22 -0.93
CA ALA A 110 -5.67 -9.35 -1.36
C ALA A 110 -4.87 -10.39 -0.55
N ALA A 111 -5.34 -10.82 0.64
CA ALA A 111 -4.77 -11.96 1.36
C ALA A 111 -4.74 -13.24 0.50
N TYR A 112 -5.69 -13.41 -0.43
CA TYR A 112 -5.65 -14.52 -1.40
C TYR A 112 -4.55 -14.35 -2.44
N LEU A 113 -4.24 -13.12 -2.86
CA LEU A 113 -3.10 -12.85 -3.74
C LEU A 113 -1.78 -13.11 -3.01
N VAL A 114 -1.66 -12.68 -1.75
CA VAL A 114 -0.51 -13.02 -0.88
C VAL A 114 -0.35 -14.53 -0.78
N TYR A 115 -1.43 -15.27 -0.52
CA TYR A 115 -1.42 -16.74 -0.52
C TYR A 115 -0.95 -17.32 -1.86
N ARG A 116 -1.45 -16.80 -2.99
CA ARG A 116 -1.09 -17.28 -4.33
C ARG A 116 0.37 -17.00 -4.67
N ILE A 117 0.89 -15.82 -4.36
CA ILE A 117 2.31 -15.46 -4.53
C ILE A 117 3.18 -16.34 -3.64
N ALA A 118 2.80 -16.51 -2.36
CA ALA A 118 3.50 -17.38 -1.43
C ALA A 118 3.52 -18.83 -1.93
N TYR A 119 2.40 -19.34 -2.43
CA TYR A 119 2.34 -20.71 -2.96
C TYR A 119 3.18 -20.86 -4.22
N LEU A 120 3.15 -19.86 -5.11
CA LEU A 120 3.97 -19.83 -6.32
C LEU A 120 5.48 -19.88 -6.01
N ARG A 121 5.95 -19.28 -4.90
CA ARG A 121 7.36 -19.30 -4.49
C ARG A 121 7.74 -20.48 -3.59
N LEU A 122 6.90 -20.83 -2.63
CA LEU A 122 7.23 -21.78 -1.56
C LEU A 122 6.70 -23.20 -1.82
N GLY A 123 5.61 -23.36 -2.56
CA GLY A 123 4.95 -24.65 -2.81
C GLY A 123 4.23 -25.26 -1.60
N SER A 124 4.25 -24.61 -0.43
CA SER A 124 3.61 -25.10 0.80
C SER A 124 2.29 -24.39 1.10
N LYS A 125 1.15 -25.08 0.89
CA LYS A 125 -0.19 -24.54 1.21
C LYS A 125 -0.30 -24.03 2.66
N ALA A 126 0.37 -24.69 3.60
CA ALA A 126 0.37 -24.31 5.01
C ALA A 126 1.07 -22.97 5.25
N ALA A 127 2.33 -22.86 4.78
CA ALA A 127 3.10 -21.63 4.91
C ALA A 127 2.42 -20.47 4.16
N SER A 128 1.86 -20.72 2.98
CA SER A 128 1.13 -19.72 2.20
C SER A 128 -0.11 -19.19 2.93
N ALA A 129 -0.88 -20.06 3.61
CA ALA A 129 -2.03 -19.64 4.41
C ALA A 129 -1.60 -18.83 5.63
N MET A 130 -0.54 -19.26 6.33
CA MET A 130 0.02 -18.53 7.47
C MET A 130 0.50 -17.12 7.08
N ILE A 131 1.19 -16.97 5.95
CA ILE A 131 1.62 -15.65 5.44
C ILE A 131 0.42 -14.79 5.02
N GLY A 132 -0.63 -15.41 4.45
CA GLY A 132 -1.90 -14.71 4.18
C GLY A 132 -2.60 -14.23 5.45
N ILE A 133 -2.55 -15.02 6.53
CA ILE A 133 -3.09 -14.63 7.85
C ILE A 133 -2.23 -13.53 8.48
N SER A 134 -0.89 -13.62 8.39
CA SER A 134 -0.01 -12.57 8.93
C SER A 134 -0.17 -11.25 8.19
N TYR A 135 -0.57 -11.26 6.92
CA TYR A 135 -1.01 -10.06 6.20
C TYR A 135 -2.24 -9.41 6.85
N LEU A 136 -3.26 -10.19 7.17
CA LEU A 136 -4.45 -9.67 7.87
C LEU A 136 -4.16 -9.18 9.30
N LEU A 137 -3.14 -9.76 9.95
CA LEU A 137 -2.67 -9.34 11.28
C LEU A 137 -1.69 -8.16 11.23
N TYR A 138 -1.28 -7.69 10.04
CA TYR A 138 -0.30 -6.62 9.92
C TYR A 138 -0.87 -5.31 10.49
N PRO A 139 -0.27 -4.70 11.54
CA PRO A 139 -0.88 -3.58 12.25
C PRO A 139 -1.26 -2.39 11.36
N ALA A 140 -0.39 -2.03 10.41
CA ALA A 140 -0.70 -0.95 9.48
C ALA A 140 -1.94 -1.27 8.62
N LEU A 141 -2.10 -2.53 8.20
CA LEU A 141 -3.29 -2.96 7.45
C LEU A 141 -4.57 -2.77 8.28
N GLY A 142 -4.48 -3.00 9.59
CA GLY A 142 -5.55 -2.71 10.53
C GLY A 142 -5.96 -1.24 10.50
N TYR A 143 -5.00 -0.31 10.62
CA TYR A 143 -5.28 1.12 10.51
C TYR A 143 -5.80 1.54 9.13
N LEU A 144 -5.28 0.97 8.05
CA LEU A 144 -5.76 1.25 6.70
C LEU A 144 -7.24 0.86 6.50
N ASN A 145 -7.67 -0.24 7.10
CA ASN A 145 -9.04 -0.73 6.95
C ASN A 145 -10.01 -0.07 7.94
N ALA A 146 -9.54 0.28 9.14
CA ALA A 146 -10.41 0.72 10.24
C ALA A 146 -10.29 2.21 10.58
N TRP A 147 -9.16 2.87 10.27
CA TRP A 147 -8.83 4.21 10.75
C TRP A 147 -8.84 5.28 9.65
N THR A 148 -8.17 5.03 8.53
CA THR A 148 -7.87 6.09 7.57
C THR A 148 -9.02 6.41 6.63
N GLY A 149 -9.93 5.48 6.35
CA GLY A 149 -10.96 5.66 5.33
C GLY A 149 -10.39 5.53 3.90
N PHE A 150 -11.13 6.01 2.90
CA PHE A 150 -10.77 5.78 1.49
C PHE A 150 -9.57 6.62 1.04
N HIS A 151 -8.60 5.96 0.41
CA HIS A 151 -7.40 6.54 -0.17
C HIS A 151 -7.01 5.78 -1.45
N GLY A 152 -6.83 6.51 -2.56
CA GLY A 152 -6.46 5.89 -3.84
C GLY A 152 -5.19 5.03 -3.78
N VAL A 153 -4.18 5.48 -3.01
CA VAL A 153 -2.94 4.71 -2.80
C VAL A 153 -3.17 3.37 -2.10
N THR A 154 -4.12 3.32 -1.16
CA THR A 154 -4.50 2.08 -0.46
C THR A 154 -5.29 1.16 -1.38
N ALA A 155 -6.23 1.72 -2.14
CA ALA A 155 -7.00 0.97 -3.13
C ALA A 155 -6.13 0.34 -4.25
N ALA A 156 -4.94 0.88 -4.51
CA ALA A 156 -3.99 0.36 -5.51
C ALA A 156 -3.29 -0.95 -5.08
N VAL A 157 -3.18 -1.24 -3.78
CA VAL A 157 -2.40 -2.36 -3.22
C VAL A 157 -2.79 -3.73 -3.82
N PRO A 158 -4.07 -4.12 -3.93
CA PRO A 158 -4.46 -5.41 -4.51
C PRO A 158 -4.06 -5.55 -5.98
N PHE A 159 -4.08 -4.44 -6.73
CA PHE A 159 -3.73 -4.44 -8.15
C PHE A 159 -2.23 -4.62 -8.35
N PHE A 160 -1.39 -4.04 -7.48
CA PHE A 160 0.04 -4.28 -7.50
C PHE A 160 0.39 -5.74 -7.14
N PHE A 161 -0.25 -6.32 -6.12
CA PHE A 161 -0.11 -7.76 -5.84
C PHE A 161 -0.52 -8.62 -7.05
N GLY A 162 -1.63 -8.26 -7.70
CA GLY A 162 -2.11 -8.94 -8.90
C GLY A 162 -1.11 -8.87 -10.05
N ALA A 163 -0.58 -7.68 -10.34
CA ALA A 163 0.41 -7.47 -11.38
C ALA A 163 1.67 -8.31 -11.11
N PHE A 164 2.16 -8.28 -9.86
CA PHE A 164 3.30 -9.07 -9.45
C PHE A 164 3.07 -10.58 -9.62
N TYR A 165 1.92 -11.07 -9.17
CA TYR A 165 1.53 -12.47 -9.31
C TYR A 165 1.46 -12.92 -10.78
N VAL A 166 0.79 -12.14 -11.64
CA VAL A 166 0.62 -12.47 -13.06
C VAL A 166 1.98 -12.50 -13.76
N PHE A 167 2.84 -11.52 -13.52
CA PHE A 167 4.19 -11.51 -14.08
C PHE A 167 5.03 -12.69 -13.61
N GLU A 168 5.11 -12.94 -12.30
CA GLU A 168 5.92 -14.05 -11.77
C GLU A 168 5.43 -15.41 -12.26
N LYS A 169 4.11 -15.55 -12.45
CA LYS A 169 3.52 -16.77 -13.04
C LYS A 169 3.97 -16.92 -14.50
N MET A 170 3.80 -15.88 -15.33
CA MET A 170 4.27 -15.89 -16.73
C MET A 170 5.76 -16.21 -16.83
N TYR A 171 6.57 -15.61 -15.95
CA TYR A 171 8.01 -15.80 -15.93
C TYR A 171 8.40 -17.25 -15.60
N LYS A 172 7.80 -17.84 -14.56
CA LYS A 172 8.07 -19.23 -14.15
C LYS A 172 7.59 -20.25 -15.18
N GLU A 173 6.43 -20.01 -15.77
CA GLU A 173 5.85 -20.88 -16.80
C GLU A 173 6.44 -20.63 -18.19
N LYS A 174 7.28 -19.59 -18.35
CA LYS A 174 7.80 -19.08 -19.64
C LYS A 174 6.70 -18.85 -20.68
N ASN A 175 5.50 -18.47 -20.22
CA ASN A 175 4.32 -18.31 -21.06
C ASN A 175 3.76 -16.89 -20.96
N PHE A 176 4.16 -16.04 -21.92
CA PHE A 176 3.72 -14.65 -22.04
C PHE A 176 2.58 -14.52 -23.05
N SER A 177 1.47 -15.21 -22.79
CA SER A 177 0.29 -15.10 -23.64
C SER A 177 -0.25 -13.66 -23.69
N LYS A 178 -0.84 -13.27 -24.83
CA LYS A 178 -1.47 -11.95 -25.02
C LYS A 178 -2.48 -11.62 -23.91
N LYS A 179 -3.28 -12.61 -23.51
CA LYS A 179 -4.26 -12.47 -22.41
C LYS A 179 -3.58 -12.07 -21.09
N ASN A 180 -2.52 -12.78 -20.70
CA ASN A 180 -1.83 -12.51 -19.44
C ASN A 180 -1.11 -11.15 -19.47
N LEU A 181 -0.54 -10.77 -20.61
CA LEU A 181 0.05 -9.44 -20.81
C LEU A 181 -0.98 -8.32 -20.68
N ILE A 182 -2.18 -8.48 -21.25
CA ILE A 182 -3.27 -7.50 -21.09
C ILE A 182 -3.66 -7.36 -19.62
N ILE A 183 -3.89 -8.49 -18.93
CA ILE A 183 -4.23 -8.47 -17.50
C ILE A 183 -3.14 -7.77 -16.69
N PHE A 184 -1.87 -8.12 -16.94
CA PHE A 184 -0.73 -7.50 -16.28
C PHE A 184 -0.72 -5.98 -16.46
N TRP A 185 -0.88 -5.50 -17.70
CA TRP A 185 -0.89 -4.07 -17.99
C TRP A 185 -2.08 -3.33 -17.40
N VAL A 186 -3.28 -3.92 -17.43
CA VAL A 186 -4.47 -3.34 -16.78
C VAL A 186 -4.22 -3.15 -15.29
N LEU A 187 -3.65 -4.16 -14.62
CA LEU A 187 -3.32 -4.08 -13.19
C LEU A 187 -2.25 -3.01 -12.89
N LEU A 188 -1.24 -2.86 -13.76
CA LEU A 188 -0.24 -1.79 -13.62
C LEU A 188 -0.83 -0.40 -13.82
N VAL A 189 -1.68 -0.22 -14.84
CA VAL A 189 -2.35 1.07 -15.10
C VAL A 189 -3.24 1.45 -13.92
N ILE A 190 -4.03 0.50 -13.38
CA ILE A 190 -4.83 0.75 -12.17
C ILE A 190 -3.93 1.08 -10.98
N THR A 191 -2.79 0.40 -10.83
CA THR A 191 -1.82 0.72 -9.76
C THR A 191 -1.32 2.16 -9.89
N MET A 192 -0.90 2.57 -11.08
CA MET A 192 -0.40 3.93 -11.35
C MET A 192 -1.47 5.01 -11.24
N ALA A 193 -2.74 4.67 -11.43
CA ALA A 193 -3.89 5.54 -11.20
C ALA A 193 -4.14 5.79 -9.70
N GLY A 194 -3.50 5.03 -8.80
CA GLY A 194 -3.73 5.10 -7.37
C GLY A 194 -3.30 6.42 -6.73
N LYS A 195 -2.18 6.98 -7.19
CA LYS A 195 -1.64 8.27 -6.74
C LYS A 195 -0.50 8.72 -7.64
N GLU A 196 -0.23 10.01 -7.67
CA GLU A 196 0.77 10.66 -8.51
C GLU A 196 2.17 10.03 -8.41
N GLN A 197 2.59 9.54 -7.25
CA GLN A 197 3.91 8.95 -7.04
C GLN A 197 4.00 7.44 -7.34
N LEU A 198 2.88 6.72 -7.46
CA LEU A 198 2.88 5.28 -7.74
C LEU A 198 3.50 4.82 -9.06
N PRO A 199 3.67 5.66 -10.10
CA PRO A 199 4.42 5.24 -11.27
C PRO A 199 5.90 4.98 -10.94
N LEU A 200 6.45 5.60 -9.88
CA LEU A 200 7.81 5.28 -9.42
C LEU A 200 7.93 3.82 -8.94
N TYR A 201 6.87 3.22 -8.38
CA TYR A 201 6.86 1.79 -8.07
C TYR A 201 6.97 0.93 -9.32
N VAL A 202 6.31 1.33 -10.41
CA VAL A 202 6.37 0.61 -11.69
C VAL A 202 7.73 0.78 -12.36
N VAL A 203 8.36 1.95 -12.22
CA VAL A 203 9.77 2.16 -12.63
C VAL A 203 10.69 1.22 -11.85
N MET A 204 10.62 1.20 -10.52
CA MET A 204 11.46 0.31 -9.72
C MET A 204 11.16 -1.18 -9.99
N TYR A 205 9.90 -1.52 -10.23
CA TYR A 205 9.52 -2.87 -10.61
C TYR A 205 10.04 -3.26 -12.00
N SER A 206 10.08 -2.34 -12.95
CA SER A 206 10.70 -2.59 -14.27
C SER A 206 12.20 -2.83 -14.15
N LEU A 207 12.90 -2.08 -13.28
CA LEU A 207 14.32 -2.30 -13.01
C LEU A 207 14.55 -3.66 -12.35
N PHE A 208 13.69 -4.03 -11.40
CA PHE A 208 13.72 -5.36 -10.80
C PHE A 208 13.59 -6.47 -11.86
N ILE A 209 12.64 -6.35 -12.78
CA ILE A 209 12.47 -7.32 -13.86
C ILE A 209 13.72 -7.38 -14.74
N LEU A 210 14.27 -6.22 -15.09
CA LEU A 210 15.44 -6.11 -15.95
C LEU A 210 16.67 -6.81 -15.36
N PHE A 211 16.95 -6.59 -14.08
CA PHE A 211 18.16 -7.10 -13.42
C PHE A 211 18.00 -8.50 -12.82
N PHE A 212 16.82 -8.84 -12.29
CA PHE A 212 16.62 -10.07 -11.52
C PHE A 212 15.66 -11.07 -12.17
N ARG A 213 15.05 -10.73 -13.31
CA ARG A 213 14.18 -11.62 -14.09
C ARG A 213 14.51 -11.62 -15.60
N PRO A 214 15.79 -11.65 -16.02
CA PRO A 214 16.10 -11.81 -17.44
C PRO A 214 15.69 -13.20 -17.91
N LEU A 215 15.02 -13.27 -19.06
CA LEU A 215 14.74 -14.53 -19.75
C LEU A 215 15.78 -14.70 -20.86
N LYS A 216 16.55 -15.79 -20.85
CA LYS A 216 17.53 -16.07 -21.90
C LYS A 216 16.80 -16.61 -23.13
N GLU A 217 16.93 -15.91 -24.25
CA GLU A 217 16.45 -16.32 -25.57
C GLU A 217 17.65 -16.41 -26.53
N GLU A 218 17.78 -17.52 -27.26
CA GLU A 218 18.92 -17.74 -28.15
C GLU A 218 19.06 -16.63 -29.21
N GLY A 219 20.30 -16.18 -29.42
CA GLY A 219 20.62 -15.11 -30.38
C GLY A 219 20.16 -13.71 -29.99
N LYS A 220 19.50 -13.51 -28.84
CA LYS A 220 18.98 -12.20 -28.42
C LYS A 220 19.77 -11.59 -27.27
N LYS A 221 20.07 -10.29 -27.37
CA LYS A 221 20.53 -9.49 -26.24
C LYS A 221 19.40 -9.27 -25.25
N PHE A 222 19.72 -8.97 -23.98
CA PHE A 222 18.72 -8.88 -22.91
C PHE A 222 17.54 -7.94 -23.23
N TYR A 223 17.80 -6.79 -23.86
CA TYR A 223 16.78 -5.80 -24.23
C TYR A 223 15.85 -6.27 -25.37
N GLN A 224 16.23 -7.31 -26.11
CA GLN A 224 15.44 -7.91 -27.19
C GLN A 224 14.54 -9.04 -26.71
N THR A 225 14.80 -9.57 -25.50
CA THR A 225 13.97 -10.61 -24.86
C THR A 225 12.60 -10.05 -24.50
N ILE A 226 11.61 -10.93 -24.34
CA ILE A 226 10.26 -10.50 -23.96
C ILE A 226 10.24 -9.77 -22.61
N THR A 227 11.04 -10.24 -21.65
CA THR A 227 11.19 -9.59 -20.33
C THR A 227 11.90 -8.24 -20.44
N GLY A 228 12.89 -8.11 -21.32
CA GLY A 228 13.60 -6.84 -21.55
C GLY A 228 12.70 -5.79 -22.21
N LYS A 229 11.95 -6.18 -23.25
CA LYS A 229 10.97 -5.30 -23.90
C LYS A 229 9.85 -4.89 -22.95
N LEU A 230 9.36 -5.83 -22.12
CA LEU A 230 8.33 -5.54 -21.12
C LEU A 230 8.85 -4.58 -20.06
N ALA A 231 10.06 -4.81 -19.52
CA ALA A 231 10.68 -3.90 -18.56
C ALA A 231 10.89 -2.50 -19.15
N LEU A 232 11.42 -2.40 -20.39
CA LEU A 232 11.63 -1.10 -21.04
C LEU A 232 10.30 -0.35 -21.26
N SER A 233 9.26 -1.04 -21.73
CA SER A 233 7.94 -0.42 -21.90
C SER A 233 7.32 0.01 -20.58
N MET A 234 7.45 -0.78 -19.51
CA MET A 234 7.03 -0.39 -18.16
C MET A 234 7.76 0.87 -17.69
N PHE A 235 9.09 0.92 -17.87
CA PHE A 235 9.91 2.08 -17.50
C PHE A 235 9.45 3.34 -18.22
N VAL A 236 9.28 3.28 -19.54
CA VAL A 236 8.87 4.43 -20.36
C VAL A 236 7.46 4.90 -19.98
N VAL A 237 6.48 4.00 -19.95
CA VAL A 237 5.08 4.37 -19.64
C VAL A 237 4.97 4.98 -18.24
N ALA A 238 5.61 4.37 -17.25
CA ALA A 238 5.56 4.86 -15.88
C ALA A 238 6.29 6.21 -15.71
N THR A 239 7.43 6.39 -16.37
CA THR A 239 8.16 7.66 -16.36
C THR A 239 7.36 8.77 -17.03
N VAL A 240 6.78 8.50 -18.20
CA VAL A 240 5.93 9.48 -18.91
C VAL A 240 4.74 9.89 -18.05
N TRP A 241 4.07 8.95 -17.40
CA TRP A 241 2.95 9.26 -16.54
C TRP A 241 3.36 10.04 -15.28
N PHE A 242 4.48 9.67 -14.63
CA PHE A 242 5.04 10.44 -13.50
C PHE A 242 5.35 11.88 -13.89
N VAL A 243 6.07 12.07 -15.01
CA VAL A 243 6.44 13.41 -15.51
C VAL A 243 5.18 14.21 -15.84
N THR A 244 4.21 13.59 -16.50
CA THR A 244 2.94 14.23 -16.84
C THR A 244 2.18 14.67 -15.59
N ALA A 245 2.09 13.84 -14.55
CA ALA A 245 1.41 14.19 -13.31
C ALA A 245 2.08 15.37 -12.59
N PHE A 246 3.40 15.30 -12.35
CA PHE A 246 4.12 16.26 -11.51
C PHE A 246 4.50 17.57 -12.21
N PHE A 247 4.77 17.53 -13.51
CA PHE A 247 5.31 18.67 -14.26
C PHE A 247 4.31 19.29 -15.24
N ILE A 248 3.20 18.60 -15.56
CA ILE A 248 2.18 19.11 -16.49
C ILE A 248 0.85 19.31 -15.76
N ILE A 249 0.25 18.24 -15.24
CA ILE A 249 -1.11 18.28 -14.68
C ILE A 249 -1.17 19.12 -13.40
N ILE A 250 -0.33 18.86 -12.40
CA ILE A 250 -0.39 19.61 -11.13
C ILE A 250 -0.08 21.11 -11.34
N PRO A 251 1.03 21.49 -12.03
CA PRO A 251 1.36 22.91 -12.20
C PRO A 251 0.32 23.69 -12.99
N ALA A 252 -0.26 23.12 -14.05
CA ALA A 252 -1.25 23.80 -14.91
C ALA A 252 -2.51 24.27 -14.16
N TYR A 253 -2.80 23.66 -13.00
CA TYR A 253 -3.98 23.97 -12.19
C TYR A 253 -3.65 24.52 -10.80
N SER A 254 -2.37 24.74 -10.48
CA SER A 254 -1.95 25.32 -9.20
C SER A 254 -2.59 26.70 -8.94
N GLN A 255 -2.80 27.49 -10.01
CA GLN A 255 -3.43 28.82 -9.96
C GLN A 255 -4.80 28.85 -9.24
N TYR A 256 -5.62 27.79 -9.37
CA TYR A 256 -6.95 27.75 -8.73
C TYR A 256 -6.84 27.79 -7.21
N ARG A 257 -5.88 27.05 -6.66
CA ARG A 257 -5.60 27.00 -5.22
C ARG A 257 -5.03 28.33 -4.73
N VAL A 258 -4.12 28.94 -5.49
CA VAL A 258 -3.51 30.24 -5.14
C VAL A 258 -4.56 31.35 -5.12
N MET A 259 -5.42 31.42 -6.14
CA MET A 259 -6.52 32.38 -6.19
C MET A 259 -7.50 32.18 -5.03
N GLY A 260 -7.85 30.93 -4.72
CA GLY A 260 -8.73 30.58 -3.61
C GLY A 260 -8.19 31.06 -2.26
N TYR A 261 -6.91 30.79 -2.00
CA TYR A 261 -6.23 31.26 -0.81
C TYR A 261 -6.15 32.78 -0.73
N ASN A 262 -5.75 33.46 -1.82
CA ASN A 262 -5.67 34.92 -1.85
C ASN A 262 -7.02 35.58 -1.61
N LYS A 263 -8.10 34.99 -2.15
CA LYS A 263 -9.47 35.43 -1.87
C LYS A 263 -9.80 35.28 -0.38
N PHE A 264 -9.59 34.09 0.18
CA PHE A 264 -9.83 33.81 1.59
C PHE A 264 -9.05 34.75 2.51
N ALA A 265 -7.75 34.92 2.27
CA ALA A 265 -6.89 35.79 3.07
C ALA A 265 -7.37 37.25 3.07
N ARG A 266 -7.80 37.77 1.91
CA ARG A 266 -8.41 39.11 1.81
C ARG A 266 -9.71 39.22 2.59
N GLU A 267 -10.57 38.21 2.54
CA GLU A 267 -11.87 38.21 3.23
C GLU A 267 -11.72 38.25 4.76
N ILE A 268 -10.68 37.62 5.31
CA ILE A 268 -10.41 37.62 6.76
C ILE A 268 -9.40 38.69 7.20
N GLY A 269 -9.06 39.64 6.32
CA GLY A 269 -8.18 40.77 6.64
C GLY A 269 -6.71 40.42 6.86
N ILE A 270 -6.23 39.26 6.39
CA ILE A 270 -4.81 38.91 6.43
C ILE A 270 -4.11 39.58 5.23
N ALA A 271 -3.37 40.66 5.49
CA ALA A 271 -2.53 41.36 4.53
C ALA A 271 -1.04 41.22 4.90
N GLY A 272 -0.22 40.64 4.03
CA GLY A 272 1.23 40.42 4.27
C GLY A 272 1.85 39.43 3.28
N ASP A 273 3.17 39.20 3.38
CA ASP A 273 3.92 38.27 2.52
C ASP A 273 3.37 36.83 2.67
N THR A 274 2.50 36.44 1.73
CA THR A 274 1.73 35.21 1.82
C THR A 274 2.43 34.04 1.15
N THR A 275 3.75 33.91 1.32
CA THR A 275 4.58 32.77 0.91
C THR A 275 4.29 31.52 1.75
N ARG A 276 3.01 31.20 1.98
CA ARG A 276 2.57 29.87 2.41
C ARG A 276 2.89 28.85 1.32
N ASP A 277 3.08 27.59 1.72
CA ASP A 277 3.16 26.37 0.89
C ASP A 277 2.15 26.33 -0.27
N VAL A 278 1.01 27.00 -0.09
CA VAL A 278 -0.11 27.11 -1.01
C VAL A 278 0.28 27.79 -2.33
N SER A 279 1.26 28.71 -2.34
CA SER A 279 1.71 29.41 -3.56
C SER A 279 2.70 28.62 -4.42
N LYS A 280 3.29 27.54 -3.89
CA LYS A 280 4.27 26.72 -4.64
C LYS A 280 3.60 25.99 -5.81
N PRO A 281 4.30 25.73 -6.94
CA PRO A 281 3.74 24.97 -8.07
C PRO A 281 3.17 23.61 -7.65
N ASN A 282 3.79 22.97 -6.67
CA ASN A 282 3.28 21.80 -5.97
C ASN A 282 3.27 22.07 -4.46
N TYR A 283 2.10 21.85 -3.85
CA TYR A 283 1.87 22.04 -2.42
C TYR A 283 2.84 21.22 -1.56
N PHE A 284 3.31 20.07 -2.04
CA PHE A 284 4.20 19.18 -1.28
C PHE A 284 5.68 19.54 -1.31
N LEU A 285 6.11 20.54 -2.11
CA LEU A 285 7.51 20.98 -2.12
C LEU A 285 7.97 21.54 -0.77
N SER A 286 7.06 22.13 0.01
CA SER A 286 7.38 22.63 1.36
C SER A 286 7.85 21.56 2.32
N ARG A 287 7.41 20.31 2.14
CA ARG A 287 7.83 19.19 2.99
C ARG A 287 9.31 18.86 2.87
N TYR A 288 10.01 19.40 1.87
CA TYR A 288 11.41 19.14 1.59
C TYR A 288 12.24 20.43 1.53
N ASP A 289 11.74 21.50 2.14
CA ASP A 289 12.39 22.82 2.22
C ASP A 289 13.86 22.76 2.65
N ALA A 290 14.22 21.78 3.47
CA ALA A 290 15.59 21.60 3.93
C ALA A 290 16.53 21.11 2.82
N PHE A 291 16.01 20.62 1.69
CA PHE A 291 16.82 20.22 0.54
C PHE A 291 16.75 21.22 -0.62
N GLY A 292 15.76 22.11 -0.64
CA GLY A 292 15.65 23.17 -1.66
C GLY A 292 14.23 23.63 -1.91
N GLU A 293 14.06 24.55 -2.87
CA GLU A 293 12.77 25.18 -3.18
C GLU A 293 12.10 24.63 -4.45
N SER A 294 12.88 24.05 -5.37
CA SER A 294 12.40 23.38 -6.58
C SER A 294 12.57 21.87 -6.52
N TYR A 295 11.91 21.12 -7.43
CA TYR A 295 12.12 19.66 -7.53
C TYR A 295 13.59 19.30 -7.78
N THR A 296 14.28 20.07 -8.62
CA THR A 296 15.69 19.83 -8.95
C THR A 296 16.57 20.08 -7.73
N ASP A 297 16.35 21.17 -7.01
CA ASP A 297 17.11 21.49 -5.80
C ASP A 297 16.91 20.42 -4.74
N VAL A 298 15.66 19.98 -4.52
CA VAL A 298 15.34 18.93 -3.56
C VAL A 298 16.08 17.62 -3.91
N LEU A 299 16.05 17.19 -5.17
CA LEU A 299 16.74 15.97 -5.61
C LEU A 299 18.26 16.08 -5.47
N ILE A 300 18.85 17.21 -5.90
CA ILE A 300 20.29 17.45 -5.79
C ILE A 300 20.69 17.56 -4.32
N GLY A 301 19.93 18.28 -3.50
CA GLY A 301 20.16 18.47 -2.07
C GLY A 301 20.11 17.17 -1.29
N MET A 302 19.16 16.28 -1.59
CA MET A 302 19.09 14.94 -1.00
C MET A 302 20.36 14.11 -1.26
N VAL A 303 20.98 14.27 -2.43
CA VAL A 303 22.18 13.52 -2.85
C VAL A 303 23.46 14.16 -2.34
N LEU A 304 23.62 15.47 -2.51
CA LEU A 304 24.85 16.19 -2.16
C LEU A 304 24.99 16.34 -0.64
N ASP A 305 23.90 16.63 0.08
CA ASP A 305 23.90 16.72 1.54
C ASP A 305 23.45 15.39 2.19
N HIS A 306 24.21 14.33 1.88
CA HIS A 306 23.97 13.00 2.40
C HIS A 306 23.93 12.95 3.95
N ARG A 307 24.71 13.80 4.65
CA ARG A 307 24.69 13.86 6.12
C ARG A 307 23.35 14.37 6.63
N LYS A 308 22.81 15.43 6.03
CA LYS A 308 21.48 15.95 6.36
C LYS A 308 20.38 14.96 5.98
N ALA A 309 20.49 14.31 4.83
CA ALA A 309 19.55 13.28 4.41
C ALA A 309 19.49 12.12 5.42
N ILE A 310 20.65 11.59 5.85
CA ILE A 310 20.72 10.53 6.87
C ILE A 310 20.12 11.00 8.19
N ARG A 311 20.48 12.21 8.65
CA ARG A 311 19.96 12.77 9.90
C ARG A 311 18.44 12.94 9.86
N ILE A 312 17.88 13.38 8.74
CA ILE A 312 16.42 13.51 8.59
C ILE A 312 15.79 12.12 8.53
N PHE A 313 16.29 11.22 7.69
CA PHE A 313 15.74 9.88 7.50
C PHE A 313 15.62 9.09 8.82
N PHE A 314 16.65 9.18 9.66
CA PHE A 314 16.71 8.49 10.96
C PHE A 314 16.38 9.39 12.16
N GLY A 315 15.89 10.61 11.92
CA GLY A 315 15.56 11.56 12.98
C GLY A 315 14.18 11.35 13.60
N GLY A 316 14.01 11.78 14.85
CA GLY A 316 12.72 11.75 15.55
C GLY A 316 12.16 10.34 15.79
N ASP A 317 10.88 10.16 15.50
CA ASP A 317 10.13 8.90 15.67
C ASP A 317 10.34 7.90 14.51
N ARG A 318 11.07 8.28 13.46
CA ARG A 318 11.23 7.49 12.23
C ARG A 318 11.88 6.13 12.45
N ILE A 319 12.81 6.01 13.39
CA ILE A 319 13.43 4.71 13.74
C ILE A 319 12.37 3.77 14.32
N ASP A 320 11.51 4.26 15.20
CA ASP A 320 10.41 3.46 15.75
C ASP A 320 9.37 3.14 14.66
N ASN A 321 9.11 4.04 13.72
CA ASN A 321 8.25 3.77 12.58
C ASN A 321 8.82 2.71 11.62
N LEU A 322 10.13 2.71 11.36
CA LEU A 322 10.80 1.62 10.64
C LEU A 322 10.64 0.30 11.39
N ARG A 323 10.92 0.30 12.70
CA ARG A 323 10.73 -0.87 13.54
C ARG A 323 9.29 -1.39 13.45
N LYS A 324 8.29 -0.53 13.63
CA LYS A 324 6.85 -0.88 13.50
C LYS A 324 6.48 -1.41 12.11
N THR A 325 7.20 -0.97 11.08
CA THR A 325 7.02 -1.44 9.69
C THR A 325 7.63 -2.83 9.47
N PHE A 326 8.79 -3.14 10.07
CA PHE A 326 9.52 -4.38 9.80
C PHE A 326 9.33 -5.48 10.87
N ASP A 327 9.05 -5.15 12.13
CA ASP A 327 8.81 -6.09 13.24
C ASP A 327 7.74 -7.16 12.89
N PRO A 328 6.55 -6.80 12.35
CA PRO A 328 5.50 -7.77 12.08
C PRO A 328 5.90 -8.82 11.02
N VAL A 329 6.86 -8.48 10.16
CA VAL A 329 7.41 -9.35 9.12
C VAL A 329 8.82 -9.86 9.47
N LEU A 330 9.22 -9.75 10.75
CA LEU A 330 10.48 -10.28 11.29
C LEU A 330 11.73 -9.77 10.57
N PHE A 331 11.69 -8.56 10.03
CA PHE A 331 12.76 -7.99 9.19
C PHE A 331 13.15 -8.86 7.97
N LEU A 332 12.35 -9.88 7.62
CA LEU A 332 12.61 -10.77 6.48
C LEU A 332 12.86 -10.03 5.16
N PRO A 333 12.21 -8.88 4.87
CA PRO A 333 12.48 -8.16 3.63
C PRO A 333 13.94 -7.72 3.46
N LEU A 334 14.69 -7.52 4.56
CA LEU A 334 16.12 -7.17 4.49
C LEU A 334 16.99 -8.32 3.95
N ALA A 335 16.53 -9.57 4.08
CA ALA A 335 17.22 -10.73 3.52
C ALA A 335 16.98 -10.89 1.99
N TYR A 336 16.05 -10.15 1.40
CA TYR A 336 15.80 -10.16 -0.05
C TYR A 336 15.67 -8.72 -0.61
N PRO A 337 16.76 -7.93 -0.56
CA PRO A 337 16.72 -6.50 -0.88
C PRO A 337 16.33 -6.20 -2.34
N GLN A 338 16.46 -7.19 -3.24
CA GLN A 338 16.14 -7.06 -4.66
C GLN A 338 14.66 -6.67 -4.89
N ILE A 339 13.75 -7.16 -4.06
CA ILE A 339 12.33 -6.76 -4.11
C ILE A 339 12.08 -5.55 -3.21
N LEU A 340 12.73 -5.49 -2.05
CA LEU A 340 12.55 -4.39 -1.10
C LEU A 340 12.80 -3.01 -1.74
N VAL A 341 13.78 -2.91 -2.64
CA VAL A 341 14.11 -1.67 -3.35
C VAL A 341 12.94 -1.10 -4.16
N ILE A 342 11.93 -1.91 -4.49
CA ILE A 342 10.71 -1.42 -5.16
C ILE A 342 9.95 -0.40 -4.29
N ALA A 343 10.05 -0.51 -2.97
CA ALA A 343 9.46 0.44 -2.02
C ALA A 343 10.34 1.67 -1.73
N ALA A 344 11.53 1.78 -2.34
CA ALA A 344 12.42 2.92 -2.11
C ALA A 344 11.75 4.29 -2.32
N PRO A 345 10.87 4.51 -3.33
CA PRO A 345 10.21 5.79 -3.51
C PRO A 345 9.41 6.25 -2.27
N ASP A 346 8.55 5.41 -1.69
CA ASP A 346 7.78 5.81 -0.50
C ASP A 346 8.65 5.88 0.76
N PHE A 347 9.71 5.08 0.87
CA PHE A 347 10.67 5.28 1.96
C PHE A 347 11.31 6.67 1.87
N LEU A 348 11.78 7.08 0.70
CA LEU A 348 12.36 8.42 0.52
C LEU A 348 11.32 9.51 0.76
N ILE A 349 10.13 9.39 0.17
CA ILE A 349 9.05 10.38 0.27
C ILE A 349 8.54 10.55 1.70
N ASN A 350 8.41 9.46 2.47
CA ASN A 350 7.84 9.54 3.82
C ASN A 350 8.91 9.84 4.88
N TYR A 351 10.17 9.44 4.69
CA TYR A 351 11.20 9.58 5.71
C TYR A 351 12.12 10.80 5.51
N LEU A 352 12.16 11.40 4.32
CA LEU A 352 12.95 12.62 4.06
C LEU A 352 12.14 13.92 4.17
N THR A 353 11.02 13.92 4.89
CA THR A 353 10.22 15.13 5.14
C THR A 353 10.89 16.01 6.21
N SER A 354 11.17 17.28 5.92
CA SER A 354 11.93 18.19 6.78
C SER A 354 11.10 19.19 7.59
N ALA A 355 10.01 19.72 7.04
CA ALA A 355 9.16 20.72 7.70
C ALA A 355 8.04 20.05 8.51
N ASP A 356 7.95 20.28 9.83
CA ASP A 356 6.91 19.80 10.78
C ASP A 356 6.37 18.37 10.48
N GLY A 357 7.22 17.53 9.87
CA GLY A 357 6.82 16.35 9.09
C GLY A 357 6.52 15.12 9.95
N VAL A 358 6.12 15.38 11.20
CA VAL A 358 5.68 14.39 12.18
C VAL A 358 4.48 13.63 11.58
N GLY A 359 4.48 12.31 11.72
CA GLY A 359 3.34 11.47 11.33
C GLY A 359 3.22 11.05 9.88
N THR A 360 4.22 11.34 9.02
CA THR A 360 4.21 10.90 7.61
C THR A 360 4.68 9.46 7.41
N ALA A 361 5.54 8.96 8.31
CA ALA A 361 6.11 7.61 8.29
C ALA A 361 5.35 6.61 9.19
N GLU A 362 4.35 7.07 9.95
CA GLU A 362 3.62 6.25 10.90
C GLU A 362 2.83 5.13 10.22
N ILE A 363 2.79 3.96 10.87
CA ILE A 363 1.98 2.82 10.44
C ILE A 363 0.46 3.08 10.52
N THR A 364 0.06 4.13 11.24
CA THR A 364 -1.33 4.61 11.37
C THR A 364 -1.80 5.39 10.13
N ASN A 365 -0.85 5.84 9.29
CA ASN A 365 -1.09 6.71 8.16
C ASN A 365 -1.24 5.91 6.85
N HIS A 366 -2.12 6.37 5.96
CA HIS A 366 -2.33 5.75 4.66
C HIS A 366 -1.09 5.76 3.75
N ARG A 367 -0.09 6.60 4.05
CA ARG A 367 1.15 6.74 3.28
C ARG A 367 2.04 5.50 3.28
N ILE A 368 1.87 4.58 4.23
CA ILE A 368 2.60 3.31 4.27
C ILE A 368 2.03 2.26 3.30
N SER A 369 0.85 2.51 2.71
CA SER A 369 0.05 1.48 2.01
C SER A 369 0.84 0.69 0.96
N MET A 370 1.61 1.36 0.10
CA MET A 370 2.31 0.71 -1.00
C MET A 370 3.65 0.08 -0.59
N ILE A 371 4.13 0.35 0.62
CA ILE A 371 5.26 -0.38 1.22
C ILE A 371 4.81 -1.81 1.59
N ILE A 372 3.57 -1.98 2.08
CA ILE A 372 3.02 -3.28 2.53
C ILE A 372 3.16 -4.41 1.49
N PRO A 373 2.70 -4.28 0.23
CA PRO A 373 2.82 -5.36 -0.72
C PRO A 373 4.27 -5.74 -1.01
N VAL A 374 5.18 -4.76 -1.06
CA VAL A 374 6.60 -5.01 -1.28
C VAL A 374 7.23 -5.77 -0.09
N LEU A 375 6.88 -5.42 1.15
CA LEU A 375 7.35 -6.15 2.34
C LEU A 375 6.90 -7.60 2.34
N PHE A 376 5.62 -7.86 2.04
CA PHE A 376 5.09 -9.23 2.02
C PHE A 376 5.70 -10.07 0.91
N ILE A 377 5.81 -9.50 -0.30
CA ILE A 377 6.46 -10.18 -1.42
C ILE A 377 7.93 -10.46 -1.09
N SER A 378 8.68 -9.46 -0.60
CA SER A 378 10.08 -9.64 -0.24
C SER A 378 10.27 -10.70 0.86
N SER A 379 9.40 -10.70 1.88
CA SER A 379 9.40 -11.74 2.93
C SER A 379 9.17 -13.14 2.38
N ILE A 380 8.22 -13.31 1.45
CA ILE A 380 7.97 -14.59 0.77
C ILE A 380 9.23 -15.09 0.05
N TYR A 381 9.93 -14.20 -0.67
CA TYR A 381 11.13 -14.59 -1.42
C TYR A 381 12.33 -14.83 -0.49
N ALA A 382 12.45 -14.06 0.60
CA ALA A 382 13.44 -14.28 1.66
C ALA A 382 13.27 -15.66 2.31
N ILE A 383 12.05 -16.02 2.73
CA ILE A 383 11.75 -17.35 3.29
C ILE A 383 12.12 -18.46 2.29
N GLY A 384 11.77 -18.28 1.02
CA GLY A 384 12.13 -19.23 -0.03
C GLY A 384 13.64 -19.38 -0.18
N MET A 385 14.38 -18.27 -0.22
CA MET A 385 15.84 -18.26 -0.32
C MET A 385 16.49 -18.96 0.87
N ILE A 386 16.06 -18.65 2.11
CA ILE A 386 16.58 -19.26 3.34
C ILE A 386 16.28 -20.77 3.35
N ALA A 387 15.06 -21.16 2.99
CA ALA A 387 14.67 -22.56 2.94
C ALA A 387 15.47 -23.36 1.89
N ASP A 388 15.69 -22.77 0.70
CA ASP A 388 16.49 -23.37 -0.37
C ASP A 388 17.96 -23.53 0.05
N ALA A 389 18.54 -22.51 0.70
CA ALA A 389 19.92 -22.54 1.20
C ALA A 389 20.13 -23.63 2.27
N LEU A 390 19.25 -23.70 3.28
CA LEU A 390 19.31 -24.72 4.34
C LEU A 390 19.03 -26.13 3.80
N GLY A 391 18.13 -26.24 2.81
CA GLY A 391 17.85 -27.49 2.11
C GLY A 391 19.07 -28.02 1.39
N ASN A 392 19.81 -27.17 0.68
CA ASN A 392 21.02 -27.54 -0.04
C ASN A 392 22.14 -28.01 0.91
N PHE A 393 22.33 -27.35 2.06
CA PHE A 393 23.33 -27.75 3.06
C PHE A 393 23.05 -29.15 3.65
N ARG A 394 21.78 -29.53 3.80
CA ARG A 394 21.36 -30.83 4.36
C ARG A 394 21.04 -31.91 3.30
N LYS A 395 21.74 -31.92 2.16
CA LYS A 395 21.54 -32.88 1.04
C LYS A 395 20.11 -32.88 0.47
N ARG A 396 19.52 -31.71 0.23
CA ARG A 396 18.22 -31.47 -0.45
C ARG A 396 17.05 -32.29 0.09
N ARG A 397 16.92 -32.43 1.42
CA ARG A 397 15.74 -33.09 2.02
C ARG A 397 14.49 -32.19 1.86
N PRO A 398 13.47 -32.56 1.04
CA PRO A 398 12.30 -31.71 0.82
C PRO A 398 11.50 -31.43 2.09
N ARG A 399 11.60 -32.33 3.09
CA ARG A 399 11.01 -32.16 4.42
C ARG A 399 11.62 -30.98 5.19
N VAL A 400 12.93 -30.71 5.05
CA VAL A 400 13.62 -29.59 5.72
C VAL A 400 13.15 -28.27 5.12
N ILE A 401 13.14 -28.15 3.79
CA ILE A 401 12.65 -26.96 3.08
C ILE A 401 11.23 -26.61 3.54
N LYS A 402 10.32 -27.59 3.48
CA LYS A 402 8.94 -27.41 3.93
C LYS A 402 8.83 -27.05 5.42
N GLY A 403 9.65 -27.67 6.26
CA GLY A 403 9.72 -27.37 7.69
C GLY A 403 10.12 -25.92 7.98
N VAL A 404 11.17 -25.43 7.31
CA VAL A 404 11.62 -24.03 7.41
C VAL A 404 10.55 -23.06 6.95
N GLN A 405 9.90 -23.33 5.80
CA GLN A 405 8.82 -22.50 5.30
C GLN A 405 7.63 -22.41 6.28
N ILE A 406 7.26 -23.53 6.90
CA ILE A 406 6.18 -23.56 7.91
C ILE A 406 6.64 -22.82 9.17
N LEU A 407 7.87 -23.02 9.62
CA LEU A 407 8.43 -22.34 10.80
C LEU A 407 8.35 -20.81 10.64
N PHE A 408 8.81 -20.28 9.51
CA PHE A 408 8.71 -18.83 9.24
C PHE A 408 7.25 -18.37 9.10
N GLY A 409 6.37 -19.17 8.48
CA GLY A 409 4.94 -18.87 8.43
C GLY A 409 4.32 -18.74 9.83
N VAL A 410 4.61 -19.70 10.73
CA VAL A 410 4.17 -19.65 12.14
C VAL A 410 4.77 -18.44 12.84
N ALA A 411 6.06 -18.18 12.67
CA ALA A 411 6.75 -17.06 13.31
C ALA A 411 6.15 -15.71 12.88
N MET A 412 5.80 -15.54 11.59
CA MET A 412 5.12 -14.32 11.11
C MET A 412 3.72 -14.17 11.70
N VAL A 413 2.97 -15.26 11.89
CA VAL A 413 1.65 -15.19 12.57
C VAL A 413 1.81 -14.80 14.04
N ILE A 414 2.77 -15.41 14.75
CA ILE A 414 3.07 -15.07 16.16
C ILE A 414 3.52 -13.61 16.27
N SER A 415 4.41 -13.15 15.38
CA SER A 415 4.82 -11.74 15.33
C SER A 415 3.63 -10.83 15.04
N GLY A 416 2.77 -11.18 14.07
CA GLY A 416 1.56 -10.43 13.76
C GLY A 416 0.60 -10.29 14.95
N ILE A 417 0.43 -11.35 15.75
CA ILE A 417 -0.36 -11.29 17.00
C ILE A 417 0.32 -10.38 18.02
N HIS A 418 1.61 -10.59 18.28
CA HIS A 418 2.36 -9.81 19.28
C HIS A 418 2.37 -8.31 18.92
N THR A 419 2.72 -7.99 17.68
CA THR A 419 2.76 -6.61 17.17
C THR A 419 1.37 -5.99 17.04
N SER A 420 0.31 -6.79 16.88
CA SER A 420 -1.07 -6.28 16.92
C SER A 420 -1.42 -5.69 18.29
N TYR A 421 -0.99 -6.32 19.38
CA TYR A 421 -1.11 -5.73 20.72
C TYR A 421 -0.14 -4.56 20.89
N ALA A 422 1.15 -4.77 20.61
CA ALA A 422 2.18 -3.78 20.87
C ALA A 422 1.97 -2.46 20.10
N PHE A 423 1.35 -2.52 18.91
CA PHE A 423 1.14 -1.38 18.01
C PHE A 423 -0.33 -0.99 17.87
N ASN A 424 -1.20 -1.47 18.77
CA ASN A 424 -2.62 -1.12 18.84
C ASN A 424 -3.39 -1.36 17.53
N ASN A 425 -3.19 -2.50 16.87
CA ASN A 425 -3.93 -2.86 15.66
C ASN A 425 -5.45 -2.84 15.94
N PRO A 426 -6.21 -1.88 15.39
CA PRO A 426 -7.60 -1.65 15.79
C PRO A 426 -8.50 -2.83 15.45
N VAL A 427 -8.25 -3.50 14.34
CA VAL A 427 -9.07 -4.64 13.90
C VAL A 427 -8.86 -5.84 14.81
N TYR A 428 -7.60 -6.13 15.13
CA TYR A 428 -7.27 -7.25 16.01
C TYR A 428 -7.78 -7.01 17.43
N LEU A 429 -7.59 -5.81 17.99
CA LEU A 429 -8.07 -5.47 19.33
C LEU A 429 -9.60 -5.55 19.43
N TRP A 430 -10.34 -5.15 18.39
CA TRP A 430 -11.80 -5.34 18.34
C TRP A 430 -12.20 -6.82 18.31
N ILE A 431 -11.48 -7.66 17.56
CA ILE A 431 -11.69 -9.11 17.55
C ILE A 431 -11.45 -9.69 18.94
N ASP A 432 -10.32 -9.36 19.56
CA ASP A 432 -9.93 -9.86 20.88
C ASP A 432 -10.95 -9.46 21.95
N GLN A 433 -11.34 -8.19 22.01
CA GLN A 433 -12.37 -7.71 22.93
C GLN A 433 -13.73 -8.40 22.71
N ALA A 434 -14.13 -8.63 21.46
CA ALA A 434 -15.38 -9.32 21.15
C ALA A 434 -15.36 -10.79 21.59
N ILE A 435 -14.22 -11.47 21.45
CA ILE A 435 -14.04 -12.85 21.92
C ILE A 435 -14.04 -12.90 23.45
N ARG A 436 -13.25 -12.06 24.12
CA ARG A 436 -13.18 -12.00 25.60
C ARG A 436 -14.56 -11.75 26.20
N LYS A 437 -15.33 -10.81 25.67
CA LYS A 437 -16.70 -10.53 26.13
C LYS A 437 -17.67 -11.69 25.98
N ARG A 438 -17.44 -12.62 25.05
CA ARG A 438 -18.34 -13.75 24.80
C ARG A 438 -17.88 -15.05 25.47
N VAL A 439 -16.58 -15.20 25.66
CA VAL A 439 -15.98 -16.43 26.21
C VAL A 439 -15.66 -16.28 27.70
N LEU A 440 -15.21 -15.11 28.14
CA LEU A 440 -14.75 -14.88 29.52
C LEU A 440 -15.78 -14.18 30.40
N ALA A 441 -16.82 -13.56 29.83
CA ALA A 441 -17.80 -12.80 30.63
C ALA A 441 -18.56 -13.65 31.66
N GLU A 442 -18.65 -14.97 31.47
CA GLU A 442 -19.25 -15.88 32.46
C GLU A 442 -18.26 -16.35 33.54
N SER A 443 -16.94 -16.25 33.31
CA SER A 443 -15.91 -16.81 34.20
C SER A 443 -15.04 -15.78 34.92
N ASP A 444 -14.85 -14.59 34.34
CA ASP A 444 -14.13 -13.46 34.95
C ASP A 444 -14.65 -12.12 34.37
N PRO A 445 -15.63 -11.50 35.04
CA PRO A 445 -16.22 -10.22 34.60
C PRO A 445 -15.22 -9.05 34.58
N GLU A 446 -14.15 -9.09 35.39
CA GLU A 446 -13.13 -8.04 35.44
C GLU A 446 -12.11 -8.16 34.30
N ALA A 447 -11.85 -9.36 33.80
CA ALA A 447 -10.99 -9.60 32.64
C ALA A 447 -11.52 -8.94 31.34
N VAL A 448 -12.80 -8.54 31.31
CA VAL A 448 -13.42 -7.83 30.19
C VAL A 448 -12.93 -6.38 30.06
N TRP A 449 -12.46 -5.77 31.16
CA TRP A 449 -12.14 -4.34 31.22
C TRP A 449 -10.65 -4.04 31.46
N LYS A 450 -9.84 -5.05 31.79
CA LYS A 450 -8.37 -4.92 31.93
C LYS A 450 -7.71 -5.04 30.55
N SER A 451 -7.67 -3.94 29.78
CA SER A 451 -6.74 -3.78 28.66
C SER A 451 -6.34 -2.33 28.47
#